data_AF-A0A519KWY0-F1
#
_entry.id   AF-A0A519KWY0-F1
#
_cell.length_a   1.000
_cell.length_b   1.000
_cell.length_c   1.000
_cell.angle_alpha   90.00
_cell.angle_beta   90.00
_cell.angle_gamma   90.00
#
_symmetry.space_group_name_H-M   'P 1'
#
loop_
_entity.id
_entity.type
_entity.pdbx_description
1 polymer ?
#
loop_
_entity_poly.entity_id
_entity_poly.type
_entity_poly.pdbx_seq_one_letter_code
_entity_poly.pdbx_strand_id
1 'polypeptide(L)'
;MRFDKAALVLDLARRMAASAEGVTMEEIMRDTGTARRTAERLRDAVVAMYPQAEEVSDPPFKRWRIRGGLSAFEQAPTAEELIELTRAAQGLRATGEPARAEALEGLERKLKSAVRSTTLNRLAPDLEALVRAETLAVQAGPRASADEVVLAEVR
;
A
#
# COMPACT_ATOMS: atom_id res chain seq x y z
N MET A 1 14.05 13.85 -5.55
CA MET A 1 13.92 13.49 -6.98
C MET A 1 12.99 14.47 -7.69
N ARG A 2 12.89 14.39 -9.02
CA ARG A 2 12.15 15.35 -9.87
C ARG A 2 10.64 15.43 -9.54
N PHE A 3 10.07 14.46 -8.82
CA PHE A 3 8.62 14.34 -8.58
C PHE A 3 8.19 14.21 -7.11
N ASP A 4 9.08 14.39 -6.13
CA ASP A 4 8.76 14.16 -4.71
C ASP A 4 7.54 14.95 -4.23
N LYS A 5 7.39 16.19 -4.71
CA LYS A 5 6.26 17.06 -4.33
C LYS A 5 4.93 16.57 -4.90
N ALA A 6 4.92 15.99 -6.10
CA ALA A 6 3.71 15.47 -6.70
C ALA A 6 3.23 14.22 -5.95
N ALA A 7 4.16 13.36 -5.54
CA ALA A 7 3.87 12.21 -4.68
C ALA A 7 3.27 12.65 -3.32
N LEU A 8 3.84 13.69 -2.69
CA LEU A 8 3.29 14.23 -1.43
C LEU A 8 1.87 14.79 -1.57
N VAL A 9 1.57 15.47 -2.68
CA VAL A 9 0.20 15.97 -2.95
C VAL A 9 -0.79 14.81 -3.11
N LEU A 10 -0.42 13.78 -3.86
CA LEU A 10 -1.28 12.60 -4.04
C LEU A 10 -1.47 11.83 -2.73
N ASP A 11 -0.42 11.69 -1.91
CA ASP A 11 -0.53 11.06 -0.59
C ASP A 11 -1.46 11.84 0.34
N LEU A 12 -1.30 13.17 0.38
CA LEU A 12 -2.18 14.04 1.15
C LEU A 12 -3.63 13.93 0.67
N ALA A 13 -3.88 13.89 -0.64
CA ALA A 13 -5.21 13.69 -1.18
C ALA A 13 -5.83 12.37 -0.71
N ARG A 14 -5.07 11.26 -0.73
CA ARG A 14 -5.54 9.96 -0.21
C ARG A 14 -5.90 10.04 1.28
N ARG A 15 -5.09 10.71 2.09
CA ARG A 15 -5.38 10.92 3.53
C ARG A 15 -6.64 11.74 3.75
N MET A 16 -6.79 12.85 3.03
CA MET A 16 -7.97 13.70 3.10
C MET A 16 -9.25 12.98 2.66
N ALA A 17 -9.14 12.03 1.73
CA ALA A 17 -10.25 11.20 1.28
C ALA A 17 -10.58 10.03 2.22
N ALA A 18 -9.58 9.51 2.95
CA ALA A 18 -9.75 8.43 3.92
C ALA A 18 -10.29 8.90 5.28
N SER A 19 -10.21 10.20 5.58
CA SER A 19 -10.69 10.77 6.85
C SER A 19 -12.10 11.34 6.73
N ALA A 20 -13.04 10.80 7.52
CA ALA A 20 -14.40 11.32 7.58
C ALA A 20 -14.46 12.72 8.20
N GLU A 21 -13.66 13.00 9.23
CA GLU A 21 -13.60 14.31 9.91
C GLU A 21 -12.66 15.28 9.18
N GLY A 22 -11.75 14.75 8.36
CA GLY A 22 -10.66 15.49 7.73
C GLY A 22 -9.40 15.54 8.58
N VAL A 23 -8.35 16.10 7.99
CA VAL A 23 -7.03 16.24 8.60
C VAL A 23 -6.76 17.70 8.95
N THR A 24 -6.12 17.92 10.09
CA THR A 24 -5.67 19.23 10.57
C THR A 24 -4.32 19.62 9.97
N MET A 25 -3.95 20.89 10.05
CA MET A 25 -2.65 21.35 9.54
C MET A 25 -1.47 20.69 10.26
N GLU A 26 -1.62 20.40 11.56
CA GLU A 26 -0.57 19.75 12.37
C GLU A 26 -0.36 18.30 11.94
N GLU A 27 -1.44 17.58 11.63
CA GLU A 27 -1.36 16.22 11.10
C GLU A 27 -0.69 16.22 9.72
N ILE A 28 -1.03 17.17 8.84
CA ILE A 28 -0.35 17.31 7.54
C ILE A 28 1.15 17.55 7.72
N MET A 29 1.54 18.45 8.63
CA MET A 29 2.94 18.75 8.90
C MET A 29 3.70 17.53 9.41
N ARG A 30 3.12 16.81 10.37
CA ARG A 30 3.70 15.60 10.96
C ARG A 30 3.87 14.50 9.91
N ASP A 31 2.82 14.22 9.16
CA ASP A 31 2.77 13.10 8.21
C ASP A 31 3.68 13.34 7.00
N THR A 32 3.82 14.60 6.57
CA THR A 32 4.72 14.96 5.46
C THR A 32 6.15 15.28 5.90
N GLY A 33 6.40 15.42 7.21
CA GLY A 33 7.68 15.88 7.74
C GLY A 33 8.04 17.30 7.30
N THR A 34 7.05 18.14 6.98
CA THR A 34 7.28 19.49 6.45
C THR A 34 6.83 20.58 7.42
N ALA A 35 7.56 21.70 7.46
CA ALA A 35 7.11 22.91 8.16
C ALA A 35 5.83 23.51 7.54
N ARG A 36 5.12 24.29 8.34
CA ARG A 36 3.77 24.83 8.08
C ARG A 36 3.54 25.37 6.67
N ARG A 37 4.37 26.31 6.22
CA ARG A 37 4.28 26.93 4.88
C ARG A 37 4.21 25.95 3.69
N THR A 38 4.82 24.76 3.80
CA THR A 38 4.80 23.76 2.72
C THR A 38 3.61 22.84 2.89
N ALA A 39 3.24 22.47 4.12
CA ALA A 39 1.99 21.80 4.39
C ALA A 39 0.79 22.62 3.85
N GLU A 40 0.78 23.93 4.08
CA GLU A 40 -0.22 24.86 3.53
C GLU A 40 -0.24 24.85 2.01
N ARG A 41 0.92 24.88 1.35
CA ARG A 41 1.02 24.81 -0.12
C ARG A 41 0.62 23.45 -0.68
N LEU A 42 0.94 22.35 0.01
CA LEU A 42 0.52 21.00 -0.36
C LEU A 42 -1.01 20.89 -0.28
N ARG A 43 -1.60 21.36 0.82
CA ARG A 43 -3.06 21.47 0.97
C ARG A 43 -3.68 22.30 -0.15
N ASP A 44 -3.13 23.48 -0.46
CA ASP A 44 -3.68 24.33 -1.52
C ASP A 44 -3.62 23.65 -2.89
N ALA A 45 -2.54 22.90 -3.17
CA ALA A 45 -2.45 22.10 -4.39
C ALA A 45 -3.53 21.01 -4.44
N VAL A 46 -3.80 20.31 -3.32
CA VAL A 46 -4.89 19.34 -3.23
C VAL A 46 -6.24 20.02 -3.46
N VAL A 47 -6.53 21.14 -2.78
CA VAL A 47 -7.80 21.87 -2.95
C VAL A 47 -8.00 22.35 -4.39
N ALA A 48 -6.93 22.76 -5.07
CA ALA A 48 -7.00 23.16 -6.48
C ALA A 48 -7.26 21.98 -7.43
N MET A 49 -6.79 20.77 -7.10
CA MET A 49 -6.95 19.57 -7.93
C MET A 49 -8.25 18.81 -7.67
N TYR A 50 -8.81 18.94 -6.47
CA TYR A 50 -9.96 18.17 -6.00
C TYR A 50 -11.11 19.11 -5.61
N PRO A 51 -12.03 19.46 -6.54
CA PRO A 51 -13.14 20.38 -6.25
C PRO A 51 -14.07 19.95 -5.11
N GLN A 52 -14.09 18.66 -4.80
CA GLN A 52 -14.83 18.06 -3.68
C GLN A 52 -14.06 18.12 -2.34
N ALA A 53 -12.86 18.69 -2.33
CA ALA A 53 -12.13 19.02 -1.12
C ALA A 53 -12.83 20.19 -0.43
N GLU A 54 -13.07 20.05 0.87
CA GLU A 54 -13.70 21.10 1.68
C GLU A 54 -12.90 21.37 2.96
N GLU A 55 -12.97 22.61 3.40
CA GLU A 55 -12.58 23.02 4.74
C GLU A 55 -13.76 22.79 5.68
N VAL A 56 -13.52 22.04 6.75
CA VAL A 56 -14.46 21.81 7.84
C VAL A 56 -14.01 22.64 9.04
N SER A 57 -14.92 23.49 9.52
CA SER A 57 -14.70 24.24 10.76
C SER A 57 -14.82 23.28 11.94
N ASP A 58 -13.74 23.12 12.73
CA ASP A 58 -13.69 22.25 13.90
C ASP A 58 -12.98 22.98 15.06
N PRO A 59 -13.64 23.95 15.72
CA PRO A 59 -12.98 24.82 16.69
C PRO A 59 -12.22 24.04 17.78
N PRO A 60 -10.97 24.41 18.08
CA PRO A 60 -10.25 25.63 17.65
C PRO A 60 -9.50 25.50 16.32
N PHE A 61 -9.58 24.35 15.64
CA PHE A 61 -8.81 24.03 14.46
C PHE A 61 -9.65 24.08 13.17
N LYS A 62 -8.94 23.99 12.05
CA LYS A 62 -9.54 23.76 10.73
C LYS A 62 -9.13 22.37 10.27
N ARG A 63 -10.06 21.68 9.62
CA ARG A 63 -9.82 20.38 8.98
C ARG A 63 -10.06 20.47 7.49
N TRP A 64 -9.40 19.61 6.74
CA TRP A 64 -9.61 19.46 5.31
C TRP A 64 -9.92 18.01 4.97
N ARG A 65 -10.97 17.78 4.19
CA ARG A 65 -11.36 16.44 3.71
C ARG A 65 -11.79 16.47 2.26
N ILE A 66 -11.76 15.31 1.60
CA ILE A 66 -12.29 15.10 0.24
C ILE A 66 -13.54 14.24 0.37
N ARG A 67 -14.72 14.83 0.11
CA ARG A 67 -15.97 14.06 0.15
C ARG A 67 -16.09 13.12 -1.05
N GLY A 68 -16.70 11.96 -0.84
CA GLY A 68 -16.96 11.00 -1.92
C GLY A 68 -15.75 10.20 -2.38
N GLY A 69 -14.59 10.36 -1.72
CA GLY A 69 -13.38 9.61 -2.03
C GLY A 69 -12.64 10.09 -3.28
N LEU A 70 -11.59 9.35 -3.65
CA LEU A 70 -10.85 9.55 -4.91
C LEU A 70 -11.26 8.52 -5.95
N SER A 71 -10.94 8.77 -7.22
CA SER A 71 -11.23 7.80 -8.28
C SER A 71 -10.41 6.50 -8.10
N ALA A 72 -10.92 5.39 -8.65
CA ALA A 72 -10.24 4.10 -8.59
C ALA A 72 -8.83 4.10 -9.21
N PHE A 73 -8.55 5.04 -10.12
CA PHE A 73 -7.22 5.21 -10.70
C PHE A 73 -6.24 5.85 -9.70
N GLU A 74 -6.70 6.84 -8.94
CA GLU A 74 -5.88 7.59 -7.97
C GLU A 74 -5.62 6.80 -6.68
N GLN A 75 -6.46 5.80 -6.41
CA GLN A 75 -6.34 4.86 -5.29
C GLN A 75 -5.90 3.46 -5.74
N ALA A 76 -5.49 3.29 -7.00
CA ALA A 76 -5.07 1.99 -7.47
C ALA A 76 -3.84 1.54 -6.66
N PRO A 77 -3.88 0.36 -6.01
CA PRO A 77 -2.72 -0.20 -5.36
C PRO A 77 -1.64 -0.49 -6.41
N THR A 78 -0.40 -0.28 -6.02
CA THR A 78 0.78 -0.65 -6.78
C THR A 78 0.96 -2.17 -6.78
N ALA A 79 1.80 -2.68 -7.69
CA ALA A 79 2.17 -4.10 -7.69
C ALA A 79 2.81 -4.48 -6.36
N GLU A 80 3.76 -3.66 -5.88
CA GLU A 80 4.49 -3.86 -4.64
C GLU A 80 3.56 -3.98 -3.43
N GLU A 81 2.59 -3.08 -3.28
CA GLU A 81 1.61 -3.14 -2.19
C GLU A 81 0.77 -4.42 -2.23
N LEU A 82 0.38 -4.90 -3.43
CA LEU A 82 -0.36 -6.15 -3.58
C LEU A 82 0.50 -7.37 -3.25
N ILE A 83 1.77 -7.38 -3.67
CA ILE A 83 2.72 -8.46 -3.38
C ILE A 83 2.95 -8.57 -1.89
N GLU A 84 3.22 -7.44 -1.22
CA GLU A 84 3.46 -7.43 0.23
C GLU A 84 2.21 -7.85 1.01
N LEU A 85 1.01 -7.52 0.54
CA LEU A 85 -0.24 -8.01 1.11
C LEU A 85 -0.36 -9.54 0.98
N THR A 86 -0.07 -10.11 -0.20
CA THR A 86 -0.08 -11.56 -0.43
C THR A 86 0.96 -12.26 0.46
N ARG A 87 2.19 -11.73 0.54
CA ARG A 87 3.26 -12.28 1.39
C ARG A 87 2.90 -12.25 2.86
N ALA A 88 2.31 -11.17 3.35
CA ALA A 88 1.83 -11.08 4.72
C ALA A 88 0.78 -12.16 5.03
N ALA A 89 -0.15 -12.42 4.10
CA ALA A 89 -1.14 -13.49 4.26
C ALA A 89 -0.49 -14.89 4.29
N GLN A 90 0.44 -15.17 3.37
CA GLN A 90 1.18 -16.44 3.36
C GLN A 90 1.99 -16.65 4.65
N GLY A 91 2.67 -15.60 5.12
CA GLY A 91 3.41 -15.62 6.38
C GLY A 91 2.52 -15.96 7.57
N LEU A 92 1.33 -15.35 7.66
CA LEU A 92 0.35 -15.67 8.71
C LEU A 92 -0.14 -17.13 8.64
N ARG A 93 -0.33 -17.71 7.44
CA ARG A 93 -0.65 -19.14 7.32
C ARG A 93 0.48 -20.01 7.86
N ALA A 94 1.72 -19.69 7.49
CA ALA A 94 2.90 -20.45 7.93
C ALA A 94 3.10 -20.41 9.45
N THR A 95 2.71 -19.30 10.11
CA THR A 95 2.79 -19.15 11.57
C THR A 95 1.55 -19.65 12.32
N GLY A 96 0.58 -20.28 11.64
CA GLY A 96 -0.60 -20.86 12.30
C GLY A 96 -1.74 -19.88 12.60
N GLU A 97 -1.84 -18.78 11.85
CA GLU A 97 -2.87 -17.72 12.01
C GLU A 97 -3.82 -17.67 10.78
N PRO A 98 -4.52 -18.77 10.42
CA PRO A 98 -5.26 -18.87 9.17
C PRO A 98 -6.41 -17.87 9.05
N ALA A 99 -7.10 -17.54 10.15
CA ALA A 99 -8.18 -16.56 10.14
C ALA A 99 -7.70 -15.15 9.77
N ARG A 100 -6.48 -14.77 10.22
CA ARG A 100 -5.88 -13.48 9.86
C ARG A 100 -5.43 -13.48 8.40
N ALA A 101 -4.87 -14.58 7.92
CA ALA A 101 -4.51 -14.74 6.52
C ALA A 101 -5.74 -14.60 5.60
N GLU A 102 -6.85 -15.28 5.93
CA GLU A 102 -8.10 -15.20 5.18
C GLU A 102 -8.66 -13.77 5.11
N ALA A 103 -8.50 -12.98 6.17
CA ALA A 103 -8.89 -11.57 6.18
C ALA A 103 -8.07 -10.75 5.17
N LEU A 104 -6.75 -10.95 5.11
CA LEU A 104 -5.87 -10.26 4.15
C LEU A 104 -6.12 -10.71 2.71
N GLU A 105 -6.31 -12.00 2.46
CA GLU A 105 -6.69 -12.51 1.14
C GLU A 105 -8.06 -11.97 0.69
N GLY A 106 -9.00 -11.82 1.63
CA GLY A 106 -10.29 -11.19 1.39
C GLY A 106 -10.16 -9.71 1.00
N LEU A 107 -9.25 -8.98 1.64
CA LEU A 107 -8.91 -7.61 1.27
C LEU A 107 -8.28 -7.55 -0.13
N GLU A 108 -7.32 -8.43 -0.43
CA GLU A 108 -6.66 -8.51 -1.73
C GLU A 108 -7.67 -8.71 -2.87
N ARG A 109 -8.65 -9.61 -2.68
CA ARG A 109 -9.74 -9.83 -3.65
C ARG A 109 -10.58 -8.58 -3.87
N LYS A 110 -10.91 -7.85 -2.82
CA LYS A 110 -11.68 -6.59 -2.91
C LYS A 110 -10.89 -5.48 -3.61
N LEU A 111 -9.59 -5.38 -3.33
CA LEU A 111 -8.72 -4.43 -4.01
C LEU A 111 -8.62 -4.75 -5.50
N LYS A 112 -8.39 -6.02 -5.85
CA LYS A 112 -8.38 -6.49 -7.23
C LYS A 112 -9.72 -6.26 -7.93
N SER A 113 -10.87 -6.38 -7.26
CA SER A 113 -12.16 -6.11 -7.91
C SER A 113 -12.48 -4.63 -8.06
N ALA A 114 -11.96 -3.76 -7.18
CA ALA A 114 -12.19 -2.32 -7.22
C ALA A 114 -11.36 -1.59 -8.31
N VAL A 115 -10.27 -2.19 -8.76
CA VAL A 115 -9.38 -1.61 -9.79
C VAL A 115 -9.88 -2.01 -11.18
N ARG A 116 -10.04 -1.05 -12.10
CA ARG A 116 -10.40 -1.35 -13.50
C ARG A 116 -9.38 -2.31 -14.14
N SER A 117 -9.86 -3.24 -14.98
CA SER A 117 -9.06 -4.28 -15.64
C SER A 117 -7.83 -3.74 -16.38
N THR A 118 -7.84 -2.52 -16.89
CA THR A 118 -6.70 -1.93 -17.61
C THR A 118 -5.49 -1.58 -16.74
N THR A 119 -5.69 -1.35 -15.44
CA THR A 119 -4.59 -1.18 -14.48
C THR A 119 -4.11 -2.54 -13.98
N LEU A 120 -5.03 -3.46 -13.69
CA LEU A 120 -4.66 -4.85 -13.33
C LEU A 120 -3.93 -5.57 -14.45
N ASN A 121 -4.34 -5.40 -15.70
CA ASN A 121 -3.68 -6.01 -16.87
C ASN A 121 -2.25 -5.49 -17.06
N ARG A 122 -1.94 -4.28 -16.56
CA ARG A 122 -0.57 -3.76 -16.55
C ARG A 122 0.26 -4.33 -15.39
N LEU A 123 -0.37 -4.68 -14.28
CA LEU A 123 0.27 -5.27 -13.10
C LEU A 123 0.36 -6.82 -13.18
N ALA A 124 -0.47 -7.45 -14.00
CA ALA A 124 -0.59 -8.90 -14.11
C ALA A 124 0.71 -9.61 -14.52
N PRO A 125 1.51 -9.12 -15.49
CA PRO A 125 2.77 -9.77 -15.85
C PRO A 125 3.76 -9.84 -14.68
N ASP A 126 3.87 -8.75 -13.91
CA ASP A 126 4.77 -8.66 -12.77
C ASP A 126 4.31 -9.56 -11.62
N LEU A 127 3.00 -9.59 -11.38
CA LEU A 127 2.40 -10.47 -10.37
C LEU A 127 2.58 -11.96 -10.71
N GLU A 128 2.37 -12.34 -11.97
CA GLU A 128 2.59 -13.72 -12.44
C GLU A 128 4.06 -14.14 -12.41
N ALA A 129 4.98 -13.23 -12.74
CA ALA A 129 6.40 -13.49 -12.65
C ALA A 129 6.82 -13.82 -11.20
N LEU A 130 6.23 -13.13 -10.24
CA LEU A 130 6.53 -13.32 -8.81
C LEU A 130 5.87 -14.55 -8.22
N VAL A 131 4.61 -14.86 -8.56
CA VAL A 131 3.97 -16.14 -8.17
C VAL A 131 4.78 -17.32 -8.70
N ARG A 132 5.31 -17.23 -9.92
CA ARG A 132 6.23 -18.25 -10.46
C ARG A 132 7.53 -18.33 -9.66
N ALA A 133 8.13 -17.19 -9.32
CA ALA A 133 9.35 -17.16 -8.51
C ALA A 133 9.16 -17.74 -7.10
N GLU A 134 8.03 -17.44 -6.44
CA GLU A 134 7.67 -18.03 -5.15
C GLU A 134 7.42 -19.54 -5.27
N THR A 135 6.73 -20.00 -6.32
CA THR A 135 6.53 -21.44 -6.55
C THR A 135 7.86 -22.18 -6.76
N LEU A 136 8.82 -21.57 -7.46
CA LEU A 136 10.18 -22.09 -7.63
C LEU A 136 10.98 -22.10 -6.32
N ALA A 137 10.84 -21.06 -5.49
CA ALA A 137 11.49 -20.98 -4.18
C ALA A 137 10.92 -21.99 -3.18
N VAL A 138 9.61 -22.22 -3.21
CA VAL A 138 8.92 -23.23 -2.37
C VAL A 138 9.27 -24.66 -2.82
N GLN A 139 9.50 -24.89 -4.12
CA GLN A 139 9.98 -26.17 -4.65
C GLN A 139 11.44 -26.48 -4.33
N ALA A 140 12.26 -25.49 -3.98
CA ALA A 140 13.59 -25.72 -3.43
C ALA A 140 13.48 -26.26 -2.00
N GLY A 141 13.07 -27.53 -1.90
CA GLY A 141 12.93 -28.28 -0.65
C GLY A 141 14.25 -28.41 0.12
N PRO A 142 14.20 -28.99 1.34
CA PRO A 142 15.31 -28.94 2.30
C PRO A 142 16.60 -29.44 1.66
N ARG A 143 17.64 -28.60 1.68
CA ARG A 143 18.99 -29.04 1.34
C ARG A 143 19.32 -30.20 2.28
N ALA A 144 19.56 -31.38 1.74
CA ALA A 144 20.06 -32.50 2.50
C ALA A 144 21.35 -32.03 3.21
N SER A 145 21.27 -31.87 4.53
CA SER A 145 22.45 -31.74 5.37
C SER A 145 23.18 -33.07 5.29
N ALA A 146 24.18 -33.17 4.43
CA ALA A 146 25.07 -34.31 4.46
C ALA A 146 25.78 -34.29 5.82
N ASP A 147 25.54 -35.33 6.62
CA ASP A 147 26.18 -35.53 7.90
C ASP A 147 27.67 -35.77 7.63
N GLU A 148 28.53 -34.88 8.15
CA GLU A 148 29.97 -34.88 7.88
C GLU A 148 30.64 -36.18 8.38
N VAL A 149 29.99 -36.91 9.28
CA VAL A 149 30.39 -38.23 9.79
C VAL A 149 30.17 -39.33 8.74
N VAL A 150 29.16 -39.24 7.87
CA VAL A 150 28.84 -40.27 6.85
C VAL A 150 29.76 -40.17 5.63
N LEU A 151 30.31 -38.98 5.35
CA LEU A 151 31.26 -38.78 4.24
C LEU A 151 32.67 -39.33 4.53
N ALA A 152 32.98 -39.71 5.77
CA ALA A 152 34.28 -40.22 6.16
C ALA A 152 34.46 -41.75 5.98
N GLU A 153 33.38 -42.52 5.77
CA GLU A 153 33.45 -43.98 5.59
C GLU A 153 33.59 -44.45 4.14
N VAL A 154 33.59 -43.53 3.16
CA VAL A 154 33.74 -43.89 1.72
C VAL A 154 35.12 -43.49 1.18
N ARG A 155 36.19 -43.77 1.92
CA ARG A 155 37.56 -43.71 1.37
C ARG A 155 38.31 -45.01 1.55
#